data_AF-A0A4R6W929-F1
#
_entry.id   AF-A0A4R6W929-F1
#
_cell.length_a   1.000
_cell.length_b   1.000
_cell.length_c   1.000
_cell.angle_alpha   90.00
_cell.angle_beta   90.00
_cell.angle_gamma   90.00
#
_symmetry.space_group_name_H-M   'P 1'
#
loop_
_entity.id
_entity.type
_entity.pdbx_description
1 polymer ?
#
loop_
_entity_poly.entity_id
_entity_poly.type
_entity_poly.pdbx_seq_one_letter_code
_entity_poly.pdbx_strand_id
1 'polypeptide(L)'
;MRKNWWKILAACLVSASVVAGFMGPVPKLFLLHETIRNVYFHVPMWFAMFTLYAISVVYSVKYLNNGNPKYDIIAVEAVNTGVIFCFLGLLTGMQWANITWGEAWPSDSKTNGSAIATLMYLAYLVLRNTLEEEQKRAKISAVYNIFAFPIMIVLMYILPKMTDSLHPGSGGNSTFGDLDMDNNMRPIFYSAVIGWILTGVWICTLRYRVALLERKANQID
;
A
#
# COMPACT_ATOMS: atom_id res chain seq x y z
N MET A 1 -7.74 26.74 12.25
CA MET A 1 -7.05 26.53 10.96
C MET A 1 -6.90 25.04 10.68
N ARG A 2 -7.52 24.48 9.64
CA ARG A 2 -7.20 23.12 9.18
C ARG A 2 -5.75 23.12 8.72
N LYS A 3 -4.85 22.49 9.47
CA LYS A 3 -3.41 22.40 9.14
C LYS A 3 -3.28 21.71 7.78
N ASN A 4 -3.06 22.49 6.72
CA ASN A 4 -2.90 22.01 5.34
C ASN A 4 -1.44 21.75 4.95
N TRP A 5 -0.48 22.16 5.79
CA TRP A 5 0.96 22.08 5.51
C TRP A 5 1.42 20.66 5.12
N TRP A 6 0.90 19.63 5.78
CA TRP A 6 1.30 18.24 5.51
C TRP A 6 0.80 17.72 4.16
N LYS A 7 -0.28 18.31 3.61
CA LYS A 7 -0.76 17.99 2.25
C LYS A 7 0.13 18.62 1.20
N ILE A 8 0.56 19.86 1.43
CA ILE A 8 1.54 20.55 0.60
C ILE A 8 2.85 19.76 0.63
N LEU A 9 3.30 19.35 1.83
CA LEU A 9 4.47 18.50 1.99
C LEU A 9 4.31 17.19 1.22
N ALA A 10 3.17 16.49 1.32
CA ALA A 10 2.91 15.27 0.56
C ALA A 10 3.07 15.49 -0.95
N ALA A 11 2.43 16.54 -1.49
CA ALA A 11 2.51 16.88 -2.90
C ALA A 11 3.95 17.24 -3.34
N CYS A 12 4.68 18.01 -2.53
CA CYS A 12 6.06 18.37 -2.79
C CYS A 12 6.98 17.14 -2.78
N LEU A 13 6.85 16.25 -1.80
CA LEU A 13 7.69 15.05 -1.69
C LEU A 13 7.45 14.07 -2.85
N VAL A 14 6.19 13.83 -3.22
CA VAL A 14 5.86 12.99 -4.38
C VAL A 14 6.34 13.63 -5.68
N SER A 15 6.15 14.94 -5.85
CA SER A 15 6.63 15.64 -7.07
C SER A 15 8.15 15.60 -7.17
N ALA A 16 8.85 15.83 -6.05
CA ALA A 16 10.30 15.77 -5.99
C ALA A 16 10.83 14.35 -6.29
N SER A 17 10.19 13.30 -5.77
CA SER A 17 10.60 11.93 -6.06
C SER A 17 10.34 11.52 -7.51
N VAL A 18 9.26 12.03 -8.14
CA VAL A 18 9.00 11.88 -9.58
C VAL A 18 10.10 12.54 -10.41
N VAL A 19 10.40 13.81 -10.16
CA VAL A 19 11.47 14.52 -10.87
C VAL A 19 12.81 13.81 -10.67
N ALA A 20 13.15 13.45 -9.43
CA ALA A 20 14.40 12.78 -9.11
C ALA A 20 14.49 11.37 -9.71
N GLY A 21 13.39 10.61 -9.78
CA GLY A 21 13.39 9.28 -10.37
C GLY A 21 13.61 9.28 -11.88
N PHE A 22 13.08 10.28 -12.59
CA PHE A 22 13.28 10.41 -14.04
C PHE A 22 14.58 11.12 -14.43
N MET A 23 15.01 12.14 -13.67
CA MET A 23 16.14 13.00 -14.05
C MET A 23 17.39 12.79 -13.20
N GLY A 24 17.26 12.21 -12.01
CA GLY A 24 18.37 12.01 -11.07
C GLY A 24 19.31 10.87 -11.50
N PRO A 25 20.54 10.82 -10.96
CA PRO A 25 21.45 9.71 -11.21
C PRO A 25 21.00 8.45 -10.47
N VAL A 26 21.15 7.29 -11.10
CA VAL A 26 21.02 5.97 -10.47
C VAL A 26 22.23 5.11 -10.83
N PRO A 27 22.67 4.19 -9.95
CA PRO A 27 23.74 3.26 -10.28
C PRO A 27 23.31 2.37 -11.44
N LYS A 28 24.21 2.15 -12.40
CA LYS A 28 24.02 1.17 -13.47
C LYS A 28 24.39 -0.21 -12.94
N LEU A 29 23.43 -0.90 -12.34
CA LEU A 29 23.63 -2.25 -11.83
C LEU A 29 23.68 -3.26 -12.98
N PHE A 30 24.42 -4.36 -12.79
CA PHE A 30 24.63 -5.37 -13.83
C PHE A 30 23.33 -6.00 -14.35
N LEU A 31 22.38 -6.27 -13.45
CA LEU A 31 21.09 -6.90 -13.78
C LEU A 31 19.96 -5.88 -13.99
N LEU A 32 19.90 -4.83 -13.18
CA LEU A 32 18.78 -3.86 -13.20
C LEU A 32 19.03 -2.69 -14.16
N HIS A 33 20.27 -2.44 -14.57
CA HIS A 33 20.65 -1.24 -15.32
C HIS A 33 20.06 0.03 -14.69
N GLU A 34 19.33 0.84 -15.46
CA GLU A 34 18.62 2.03 -14.96
C GLU A 34 17.17 1.77 -14.55
N THR A 35 16.66 0.53 -14.68
CA THR A 35 15.26 0.21 -14.33
C THR A 35 15.00 0.32 -12.83
N ILE A 36 16.05 0.32 -12.01
CA ILE A 36 16.01 0.55 -10.56
C ILE A 36 15.33 1.88 -10.17
N ARG A 37 15.24 2.85 -11.09
CA ARG A 37 14.45 4.09 -10.92
C ARG A 37 13.01 3.82 -10.46
N ASN A 38 12.43 2.68 -10.88
CA ASN A 38 11.07 2.29 -10.48
C ASN A 38 10.91 2.13 -8.95
N VAL A 39 11.98 1.87 -8.21
CA VAL A 39 11.98 1.76 -6.75
C VAL A 39 11.51 3.04 -6.07
N TYR A 40 11.65 4.22 -6.70
CA TYR A 40 11.13 5.49 -6.17
C TYR A 40 9.59 5.62 -6.23
N PHE A 41 8.92 4.73 -6.96
CA PHE A 41 7.47 4.80 -7.18
C PHE A 41 6.80 3.54 -6.63
N HIS A 42 7.18 2.39 -7.18
CA HIS A 42 6.57 1.10 -6.91
C HIS A 42 6.62 0.73 -5.42
N VAL A 43 7.82 0.80 -4.81
CA VAL A 43 8.00 0.41 -3.41
C VAL A 43 7.29 1.36 -2.44
N PRO A 44 7.42 2.70 -2.56
CA PRO A 44 6.63 3.63 -1.76
C PRO A 44 5.11 3.44 -1.83
N MET A 45 4.56 3.06 -2.98
CA MET A 45 3.13 2.74 -3.10
C MET A 45 2.73 1.56 -2.21
N TRP A 46 3.57 0.52 -2.11
CA TRP A 46 3.36 -0.58 -1.17
C TRP A 46 3.43 -0.12 0.29
N PHE A 47 4.36 0.78 0.65
CA PHE A 47 4.41 1.35 1.99
C PHE A 47 3.15 2.17 2.35
N ALA A 48 2.61 2.92 1.38
CA ALA A 48 1.34 3.61 1.55
C ALA A 48 0.18 2.62 1.79
N MET A 49 0.12 1.54 1.01
CA MET A 49 -0.82 0.44 1.19
C MET A 49 -0.70 -0.20 2.59
N PHE A 50 0.50 -0.61 3.02
CA PHE A 50 0.72 -1.22 4.34
C PHE A 50 0.27 -0.28 5.45
N THR A 51 0.57 1.01 5.33
CA THR A 51 0.12 2.02 6.31
C THR A 51 -1.39 2.12 6.37
N LEU A 52 -2.07 2.13 5.22
CA LEU A 52 -3.52 2.20 5.14
C LEU A 52 -4.18 0.94 5.73
N TYR A 53 -3.66 -0.25 5.44
CA TYR A 53 -4.20 -1.47 6.03
C TYR A 53 -3.90 -1.59 7.52
N ALA A 54 -2.74 -1.10 7.99
CA ALA A 54 -2.46 -1.00 9.43
C ALA A 54 -3.44 -0.06 10.14
N ILE A 55 -3.73 1.11 9.55
CA ILE A 55 -4.80 2.01 10.02
C ILE A 55 -6.12 1.25 10.05
N SER A 56 -6.45 0.52 8.99
CA SER A 56 -7.69 -0.24 8.91
C SER A 56 -7.83 -1.28 10.04
N VAL A 57 -6.77 -2.03 10.33
CA VAL A 57 -6.73 -3.01 11.43
C VAL A 57 -6.90 -2.33 12.79
N VAL A 58 -6.17 -1.23 13.04
CA VAL A 58 -6.29 -0.48 14.30
C VAL A 58 -7.73 -0.01 14.53
N TYR A 59 -8.40 0.49 13.49
CA TYR A 59 -9.78 0.93 13.58
C TYR A 59 -10.79 -0.23 13.61
N SER A 60 -10.46 -1.38 13.02
CA SER A 60 -11.23 -2.62 13.16
C SER A 60 -11.24 -3.11 14.61
N VAL A 61 -10.08 -3.10 15.28
CA VAL A 61 -9.96 -3.44 16.71
C VAL A 61 -10.71 -2.43 17.57
N LYS A 62 -10.59 -1.13 17.29
CA LYS A 62 -11.34 -0.08 18.02
C LYS A 62 -12.85 -0.25 17.86
N TYR A 63 -13.33 -0.62 16.67
CA TYR A 63 -14.74 -0.92 16.42
C TYR A 63 -15.20 -2.12 17.26
N LEU A 64 -14.46 -3.23 17.26
CA LEU A 64 -14.82 -4.42 18.02
C LEU A 64 -14.89 -4.17 19.54
N ASN A 65 -14.09 -3.23 20.06
CA ASN A 65 -14.05 -2.91 21.48
C ASN A 65 -15.27 -2.11 21.98
N ASN A 66 -15.79 -1.15 21.19
CA ASN A 66 -16.84 -0.23 21.65
C ASN A 66 -18.04 -0.08 20.70
N GLY A 67 -18.05 -0.76 19.56
CA GLY A 67 -19.13 -0.75 18.59
C GLY A 67 -19.35 0.59 17.87
N ASN A 68 -18.46 1.57 17.99
CA ASN A 68 -18.67 2.90 17.42
C ASN A 68 -18.59 2.86 15.87
N PRO A 69 -19.69 3.17 15.15
CA PRO A 69 -19.73 3.04 13.69
C PRO A 69 -18.71 3.91 12.96
N LYS A 70 -18.23 5.00 13.57
CA LYS A 70 -17.18 5.85 12.97
C LYS A 70 -15.88 5.09 12.75
N TYR A 71 -15.55 4.14 13.63
CA TYR A 71 -14.33 3.35 13.50
C TYR A 71 -14.43 2.36 12.35
N ASP A 72 -15.61 1.77 12.14
CA ASP A 72 -15.87 0.91 10.99
C ASP A 72 -15.74 1.68 9.67
N ILE A 73 -16.29 2.91 9.58
CA ILE A 73 -16.13 3.77 8.39
C ILE A 73 -14.65 4.06 8.12
N ILE A 74 -13.86 4.40 9.14
CA ILE A 74 -12.42 4.64 8.94
C ILE A 74 -11.73 3.37 8.45
N ALA A 75 -12.08 2.21 9.02
CA ALA A 75 -11.48 0.94 8.64
C ALA A 75 -11.74 0.61 7.17
N VAL A 76 -13.00 0.68 6.71
CA VAL A 76 -13.34 0.38 5.32
C VAL A 76 -12.74 1.40 4.34
N GLU A 77 -12.75 2.69 4.66
CA GLU A 77 -12.18 3.70 3.76
C GLU A 77 -10.66 3.60 3.65
N ALA A 78 -9.99 3.14 4.71
CA ALA A 78 -8.58 2.80 4.64
C ALA A 78 -8.33 1.58 3.74
N VAL A 79 -9.18 0.54 3.79
CA VAL A 79 -9.10 -0.59 2.82
C VAL A 79 -9.35 -0.11 1.39
N ASN A 80 -10.43 0.62 1.14
CA ASN A 80 -10.77 1.15 -0.19
C ASN A 80 -9.61 1.96 -0.78
N THR A 81 -8.97 2.78 0.04
CA THR A 81 -7.79 3.56 -0.38
C THR A 81 -6.59 2.63 -0.63
N GLY A 82 -6.32 1.67 0.26
CA GLY A 82 -5.19 0.77 0.13
C GLY A 82 -5.28 -0.15 -1.10
N VAL A 83 -6.49 -0.58 -1.48
CA VAL A 83 -6.71 -1.37 -2.71
C VAL A 83 -6.27 -0.62 -3.97
N ILE A 84 -6.46 0.71 -4.03
CA ILE A 84 -5.95 1.52 -5.15
C ILE A 84 -4.43 1.43 -5.22
N PHE A 85 -3.75 1.51 -4.07
CA PHE A 85 -2.29 1.36 -4.02
C PHE A 85 -1.82 -0.07 -4.32
N CYS A 86 -2.59 -1.11 -3.98
CA CYS A 86 -2.30 -2.48 -4.43
C CYS A 86 -2.30 -2.57 -5.97
N PHE A 87 -3.35 -2.04 -6.63
CA PHE A 87 -3.42 -2.06 -8.09
C PHE A 87 -2.28 -1.27 -8.72
N LEU A 88 -1.97 -0.08 -8.22
CA LEU A 88 -0.83 0.71 -8.71
C LEU A 88 0.50 -0.02 -8.48
N GLY A 89 0.67 -0.67 -7.32
CA GLY A 89 1.82 -1.50 -7.01
C GLY A 89 1.97 -2.68 -7.98
N LEU A 90 0.89 -3.42 -8.25
CA LEU A 90 0.91 -4.51 -9.22
C LEU A 90 1.23 -4.02 -10.62
N LEU A 91 0.57 -2.97 -11.12
CA LEU A 91 0.80 -2.44 -12.46
C LEU A 91 2.24 -1.98 -12.67
N THR A 92 2.76 -1.19 -11.72
CA THR A 92 4.16 -0.72 -11.78
C THR A 92 5.17 -1.85 -11.60
N GLY A 93 4.81 -2.90 -10.84
CA GLY A 93 5.62 -4.10 -10.67
C GLY A 93 5.70 -4.92 -11.94
N MET A 94 4.55 -5.18 -12.58
CA MET A 94 4.46 -5.90 -13.85
C MET A 94 5.22 -5.19 -14.97
N GLN A 95 5.07 -3.87 -15.06
CA GLN A 95 5.81 -3.06 -16.03
C GLN A 95 7.33 -3.18 -15.82
N TRP A 96 7.78 -3.06 -14.57
CA TRP A 96 9.20 -3.19 -14.25
C TRP A 96 9.74 -4.60 -14.47
N ALA A 97 8.95 -5.62 -14.16
CA ALA A 97 9.32 -7.01 -14.41
C ALA A 97 9.48 -7.29 -15.90
N ASN A 98 8.58 -6.79 -16.74
CA ASN A 98 8.66 -6.93 -18.19
C ASN A 98 9.92 -6.28 -18.77
N ILE A 99 10.30 -5.11 -18.25
CA ILE A 99 11.49 -4.39 -18.73
C ILE A 99 12.78 -5.06 -18.23
N THR A 100 12.79 -5.59 -17.01
CA THR A 100 14.01 -6.10 -16.36
C THR A 100 14.28 -7.57 -16.71
N TRP A 101 13.23 -8.39 -16.79
CA TRP A 101 13.33 -9.85 -16.98
C TRP A 101 12.63 -10.36 -18.24
N GLY A 102 11.99 -9.48 -19.03
CA GLY A 102 11.33 -9.85 -20.29
C GLY A 102 9.95 -10.48 -20.13
N GLU A 103 9.43 -10.59 -18.90
CA GLU A 103 8.11 -11.14 -18.61
C GLU A 103 7.37 -10.25 -17.60
N ALA A 104 6.12 -9.88 -17.90
CA ALA A 104 5.33 -9.03 -17.01
C ALA A 104 4.88 -9.74 -15.72
N TRP A 105 4.88 -11.08 -15.71
CA TRP A 105 4.50 -11.89 -14.56
C TRP A 105 5.43 -13.09 -14.40
N PRO A 106 6.69 -12.89 -13.97
CA PRO A 106 7.56 -14.01 -13.68
C PRO A 106 6.96 -14.84 -12.54
N SER A 107 7.14 -16.17 -12.60
CA SER A 107 6.71 -17.09 -11.54
C SER A 107 7.59 -16.95 -10.29
N ASP A 108 7.45 -15.81 -9.62
CA ASP A 108 8.21 -15.37 -8.45
C ASP A 108 7.31 -15.32 -7.21
N SER A 109 7.86 -15.70 -6.05
CA SER A 109 7.12 -15.79 -4.80
C SER A 109 6.54 -14.44 -4.34
N LYS A 110 7.23 -13.33 -4.59
CA LYS A 110 6.77 -11.99 -4.20
C LYS A 110 5.72 -11.46 -5.15
N THR A 111 5.88 -11.69 -6.46
CA THR A 111 4.86 -11.37 -7.46
C THR A 111 3.54 -12.09 -7.12
N ASN A 112 3.60 -13.41 -6.97
CA ASN A 112 2.42 -14.21 -6.62
C ASN A 112 1.85 -13.86 -5.24
N GLY A 113 2.71 -13.64 -4.23
CA GLY A 113 2.30 -13.22 -2.89
C GLY A 113 1.55 -11.89 -2.87
N SER A 114 2.01 -10.91 -3.65
CA SER A 114 1.34 -9.61 -3.79
C SER A 114 -0.02 -9.70 -4.49
N ALA A 115 -0.16 -10.62 -5.44
CA ALA A 115 -1.42 -10.89 -6.14
C ALA A 115 -2.45 -11.53 -5.20
N ILE A 116 -2.03 -12.55 -4.45
CA ILE A 116 -2.88 -13.24 -3.47
C ILE A 116 -3.33 -12.25 -2.39
N ALA A 117 -2.42 -11.43 -1.86
CA ALA A 117 -2.76 -10.38 -0.91
C ALA A 117 -3.78 -9.38 -1.46
N THR A 118 -3.64 -8.98 -2.73
CA THR A 118 -4.61 -8.09 -3.40
C THR A 118 -5.98 -8.76 -3.50
N LEU A 119 -6.03 -10.03 -3.92
CA LEU A 119 -7.27 -10.80 -3.99
C LEU A 119 -7.93 -10.97 -2.61
N MET A 120 -7.15 -11.14 -1.54
CA MET A 120 -7.69 -11.19 -0.18
C MET A 120 -8.40 -9.88 0.21
N TYR A 121 -7.81 -8.72 -0.10
CA TYR A 121 -8.46 -7.44 0.21
C TYR A 121 -9.62 -7.11 -0.74
N LEU A 122 -9.65 -7.65 -1.96
CA LEU A 122 -10.85 -7.63 -2.80
C LEU A 122 -11.95 -8.52 -2.20
N ALA A 123 -11.60 -9.71 -1.70
CA ALA A 123 -12.53 -10.60 -1.02
C ALA A 123 -13.10 -9.97 0.26
N TYR A 124 -12.31 -9.19 1.01
CA TYR A 124 -12.82 -8.36 2.11
C TYR A 124 -13.94 -7.42 1.64
N LEU A 125 -13.76 -6.72 0.52
CA LEU A 125 -14.76 -5.77 0.00
C LEU A 125 -16.01 -6.50 -0.48
N VAL A 126 -15.86 -7.63 -1.19
CA VAL A 126 -16.98 -8.46 -1.62
C VAL A 126 -17.77 -8.97 -0.41
N LEU A 127 -17.09 -9.57 0.57
CA LEU A 127 -17.71 -10.06 1.82
C LEU A 127 -18.46 -8.95 2.55
N ARG A 128 -17.90 -7.75 2.60
CA ARG A 128 -18.54 -6.61 3.24
C ARG A 128 -19.82 -6.20 2.52
N ASN A 129 -19.80 -6.17 1.19
CA ASN A 129 -20.93 -5.71 0.38
C ASN A 129 -22.10 -6.71 0.32
N THR A 130 -21.88 -7.99 0.65
CA THR A 130 -22.96 -8.99 0.74
C THR A 130 -23.73 -8.95 2.06
N LEU A 131 -23.25 -8.21 3.05
CA LEU A 131 -23.87 -8.13 4.37
C LEU A 131 -24.79 -6.91 4.47
N GLU A 132 -26.10 -7.17 4.60
CA GLU A 132 -27.13 -6.14 4.67
C GLU A 132 -27.14 -5.42 6.03
N GLU A 133 -27.13 -6.18 7.13
CA GLU A 133 -27.19 -5.63 8.48
C GLU A 133 -25.86 -4.95 8.86
N GLU A 134 -25.93 -3.66 9.20
CA GLU A 134 -24.76 -2.79 9.36
C GLU A 134 -23.81 -3.27 10.45
N GLN A 135 -24.32 -3.69 11.61
CA GLN A 135 -23.48 -4.11 12.72
C GLN A 135 -22.77 -5.44 12.43
N LYS A 136 -23.47 -6.39 11.83
CA LYS A 136 -22.95 -7.69 11.39
C LYS A 136 -21.89 -7.49 10.31
N ARG A 137 -22.17 -6.63 9.32
CA ARG A 137 -21.21 -6.22 8.29
C ARG A 137 -19.93 -5.70 8.93
N ALA A 138 -20.04 -4.72 9.81
CA ALA A 138 -18.89 -4.10 10.46
C ALA A 138 -18.09 -5.10 11.31
N LYS A 139 -18.76 -5.96 12.10
CA LYS A 139 -18.10 -6.99 12.93
C LYS A 139 -17.37 -8.03 12.09
N ILE A 140 -18.04 -8.61 11.09
CA ILE A 140 -17.45 -9.67 10.25
C ILE A 140 -16.27 -9.12 9.44
N SER A 141 -16.44 -7.93 8.83
CA SER A 141 -15.34 -7.25 8.15
C SER A 141 -14.17 -6.98 9.09
N ALA A 142 -14.41 -6.43 10.28
CA ALA A 142 -13.34 -6.13 11.23
C ALA A 142 -12.51 -7.38 11.59
N VAL A 143 -13.18 -8.51 11.85
CA VAL A 143 -12.51 -9.79 12.12
C VAL A 143 -11.71 -10.27 10.91
N TYR A 144 -12.30 -10.27 9.72
CA TYR A 144 -11.59 -10.65 8.48
C TYR A 144 -10.29 -9.85 8.32
N ASN A 145 -10.38 -8.53 8.47
CA ASN A 145 -9.26 -7.63 8.26
C ASN A 145 -8.11 -7.86 9.24
N ILE A 146 -8.43 -8.15 10.50
CA ILE A 146 -7.43 -8.47 11.55
C ILE A 146 -6.62 -9.72 11.17
N PHE A 147 -7.24 -10.73 10.56
CA PHE A 147 -6.55 -11.93 10.10
C PHE A 147 -5.88 -11.77 8.74
N ALA A 148 -6.48 -11.02 7.82
CA ALA A 148 -5.94 -10.79 6.49
C ALA A 148 -4.59 -10.04 6.54
N PHE A 149 -4.44 -9.08 7.45
CA PHE A 149 -3.24 -8.24 7.51
C PHE A 149 -1.95 -9.03 7.84
N PRO A 150 -1.87 -9.85 8.91
CA PRO A 150 -0.70 -10.69 9.15
C PRO A 150 -0.40 -11.67 8.01
N ILE A 151 -1.44 -12.26 7.40
CA ILE A 151 -1.26 -13.18 6.26
C ILE A 151 -0.65 -12.43 5.07
N MET A 152 -1.10 -11.21 4.78
CA MET A 152 -0.48 -10.37 3.76
C MET A 152 1.00 -10.10 4.06
N ILE A 153 1.37 -9.80 5.32
CA ILE A 153 2.77 -9.62 5.71
C ILE A 153 3.58 -10.88 5.44
N VAL A 154 3.02 -12.06 5.75
CA VAL A 154 3.67 -13.34 5.44
C VAL A 154 3.91 -13.48 3.94
N LEU A 155 2.86 -13.28 3.12
CA LEU A 155 2.93 -13.45 1.67
C LEU A 155 3.88 -12.47 0.97
N MET A 156 3.89 -11.22 1.40
CA MET A 156 4.61 -10.14 0.70
C MET A 156 6.02 -9.86 1.23
N TYR A 157 6.32 -10.26 2.47
CA TYR A 157 7.59 -9.94 3.13
C TYR A 157 8.34 -11.18 3.62
N ILE A 158 7.67 -12.10 4.30
CA ILE A 158 8.34 -13.27 4.91
C ILE A 158 8.65 -14.33 3.84
N LEU A 159 7.64 -14.75 3.06
CA LEU A 159 7.77 -15.80 2.05
C LEU A 159 8.84 -15.48 0.99
N PRO A 160 8.96 -14.26 0.43
CA PRO A 160 10.01 -13.93 -0.54
C PRO A 160 11.42 -14.01 0.04
N LYS A 161 11.59 -13.81 1.35
CA LYS A 161 12.90 -13.94 2.01
C LYS A 161 13.31 -15.39 2.26
N MET A 162 12.33 -16.29 2.27
CA MET A 162 12.53 -17.73 2.47
C MET A 162 12.64 -18.51 1.14
N THR A 163 12.60 -17.81 0.00
CA THR A 163 12.60 -18.42 -1.34
C THR A 163 13.58 -17.69 -2.25
N ASP A 164 13.96 -18.32 -3.35
CA ASP A 164 14.75 -17.68 -4.41
C ASP A 164 13.85 -16.73 -5.20
N SER A 165 13.88 -15.44 -4.83
CA SER A 165 13.08 -14.41 -5.49
C SER A 165 13.94 -13.49 -6.35
N LEU A 166 13.40 -13.08 -7.50
CA LEU A 166 14.01 -12.12 -8.42
C LEU A 166 14.11 -10.71 -7.82
N HIS A 167 13.33 -10.42 -6.78
CA HIS A 167 13.29 -9.09 -6.19
C HIS A 167 14.55 -8.80 -5.37
N PRO A 168 15.20 -7.64 -5.56
CA PRO A 168 16.33 -7.20 -4.75
C PRO A 168 16.01 -7.27 -3.25
N GLY A 169 16.99 -7.69 -2.46
CA GLY A 169 16.82 -7.84 -1.01
C GLY A 169 15.99 -9.04 -0.56
N SER A 170 15.96 -10.10 -1.37
CA SER A 170 15.36 -11.42 -1.10
C SER A 170 16.45 -12.51 -0.97
N GLY A 171 16.09 -13.75 -0.65
CA GLY A 171 17.06 -14.85 -0.52
C GLY A 171 18.09 -14.69 0.61
N GLY A 172 17.68 -14.12 1.75
CA GLY A 172 18.55 -13.92 2.93
C GLY A 172 19.33 -12.60 2.98
N ASN A 173 19.35 -11.81 1.90
CA ASN A 173 19.94 -10.47 1.90
C ASN A 173 19.03 -9.42 2.56
N SER A 174 19.63 -8.36 3.11
CA SER A 174 18.88 -7.25 3.69
C SER A 174 18.18 -6.46 2.59
N THR A 175 16.86 -6.27 2.75
CA THR A 175 16.07 -5.42 1.86
C THR A 175 16.61 -4.00 1.87
N PHE A 176 17.09 -3.51 0.73
CA PHE A 176 17.74 -2.19 0.59
C PHE A 176 19.11 -2.07 1.30
N GLY A 177 19.86 -3.18 1.37
CA GLY A 177 21.26 -3.17 1.80
C GLY A 177 22.17 -2.40 0.85
N ASP A 178 23.47 -2.29 1.19
CA ASP A 178 24.47 -1.58 0.37
C ASP A 178 24.63 -2.16 -1.04
N LEU A 179 24.21 -3.42 -1.23
CA LEU A 179 24.18 -4.11 -2.53
C LEU A 179 22.96 -3.72 -3.41
N ASP A 180 21.90 -3.18 -2.81
CA ASP A 180 20.60 -2.96 -3.48
C ASP A 180 20.33 -1.47 -3.79
N MET A 181 20.88 -0.53 -2.99
CA MET A 181 20.58 0.90 -3.15
C MET A 181 21.76 1.79 -2.71
N ASP A 182 22.34 2.52 -3.66
CA ASP A 182 23.42 3.48 -3.43
C ASP A 182 22.99 4.60 -2.47
N ASN A 183 23.94 5.18 -1.73
CA ASN A 183 23.73 6.22 -0.74
C ASN A 183 23.06 7.47 -1.32
N ASN A 184 23.27 7.76 -2.61
CA ASN A 184 22.60 8.87 -3.30
C ASN A 184 21.10 8.64 -3.50
N MET A 185 20.68 7.38 -3.62
CA MET A 185 19.28 7.03 -3.85
C MET A 185 18.45 7.07 -2.56
N ARG A 186 19.05 6.75 -1.40
CA ARG A 186 18.35 6.58 -0.12
C ARG A 186 17.54 7.80 0.30
N PRO A 187 18.05 9.05 0.26
CA PRO A 187 17.28 10.22 0.65
C PRO A 187 16.05 10.43 -0.24
N ILE A 188 16.20 10.24 -1.55
CA ILE A 188 15.10 10.35 -2.53
C ILE A 188 14.06 9.26 -2.26
N PHE A 189 14.51 8.03 -2.02
CA PHE A 189 13.64 6.91 -1.70
C PHE A 189 12.83 7.13 -0.43
N TYR A 190 13.46 7.50 0.69
CA TYR A 190 12.74 7.71 1.95
C TYR A 190 11.81 8.92 1.90
N SER A 191 12.21 9.99 1.19
CA SER A 191 11.32 11.13 0.95
C SER A 191 10.09 10.72 0.12
N ALA A 192 10.27 9.84 -0.88
CA ALA A 192 9.17 9.25 -1.64
C ALA A 192 8.25 8.40 -0.76
N VAL A 193 8.80 7.52 0.09
CA VAL A 193 8.02 6.70 1.04
C VAL A 193 7.13 7.58 1.91
N ILE A 194 7.68 8.64 2.51
CA ILE A 194 6.91 9.58 3.33
C ILE A 194 5.85 10.29 2.48
N GLY A 195 6.21 10.77 1.30
CA GLY A 195 5.28 11.47 0.40
C GLY A 195 4.09 10.61 -0.01
N TRP A 196 4.32 9.35 -0.40
CA TRP A 196 3.27 8.41 -0.80
C TRP A 196 2.40 7.98 0.38
N ILE A 197 2.98 7.74 1.56
CA ILE A 197 2.20 7.47 2.79
C ILE A 197 1.28 8.65 3.12
N LEU A 198 1.83 9.88 3.15
CA LEU A 198 1.03 11.07 3.44
C LEU A 198 -0.07 11.29 2.40
N THR A 199 0.21 11.01 1.13
CA THR A 199 -0.78 11.07 0.05
C THR A 199 -1.89 10.04 0.25
N GLY A 200 -1.55 8.79 0.55
CA GLY A 200 -2.53 7.74 0.84
C GLY A 200 -3.41 8.09 2.05
N VAL A 201 -2.80 8.53 3.15
CA VAL A 201 -3.53 9.00 4.34
C VAL A 201 -4.41 10.20 3.99
N TRP A 202 -3.94 11.12 3.16
CA TRP A 202 -4.74 12.25 2.71
C TRP A 202 -6.00 11.80 1.96
N ILE A 203 -5.85 10.93 0.97
CA ILE A 203 -6.99 10.35 0.22
C ILE A 203 -7.95 9.66 1.18
N CYS A 204 -7.46 8.83 2.10
CA CYS A 204 -8.29 8.16 3.11
C CYS A 204 -9.08 9.16 3.97
N THR A 205 -8.47 10.28 4.38
CA THR A 205 -9.20 11.31 5.16
C THR A 205 -10.27 12.02 4.35
N LEU A 206 -10.10 12.17 3.04
CA LEU A 206 -11.13 12.73 2.16
C LEU A 206 -12.28 11.74 2.01
N ARG A 207 -11.98 10.47 1.71
CA ARG A 207 -12.98 9.40 1.61
C ARG A 207 -13.81 9.24 2.89
N TYR A 208 -13.15 9.23 4.05
CA TYR A 208 -13.84 9.21 5.35
C TYR A 208 -14.84 10.37 5.52
N ARG A 209 -14.44 11.59 5.12
CA ARG A 209 -15.33 12.77 5.24
C ARG A 209 -16.52 12.67 4.29
N VAL A 210 -16.30 12.17 3.07
CA VAL A 210 -17.37 11.92 2.10
C VAL A 210 -18.36 10.90 2.66
N ALA A 211 -17.87 9.75 3.13
CA ALA A 211 -18.71 8.70 3.72
C ALA A 211 -19.52 9.20 4.94
N LEU A 212 -18.93 10.06 5.79
CA LEU A 212 -19.67 10.69 6.89
C LEU A 212 -20.78 11.64 6.43
N LEU A 213 -20.56 12.35 5.32
CA LEU A 213 -21.56 13.27 4.76
C LEU A 213 -22.70 12.48 4.12
N GLU A 214 -22.39 11.44 3.35
CA GLU A 214 -23.37 10.52 2.75
C GLU A 214 -24.23 9.86 3.82
N ARG A 215 -23.62 9.37 4.90
CA ARG A 215 -24.36 8.78 6.02
C ARG A 215 -25.30 9.78 6.70
N LYS A 216 -24.90 11.05 6.82
CA LYS A 216 -25.76 12.10 7.39
C LYS A 216 -26.90 12.44 6.45
N ALA A 217 -26.66 12.53 5.15
CA ALA A 217 -27.70 12.80 4.16
C ALA A 217 -28.77 11.69 4.21
N ASN A 218 -28.36 10.42 4.20
CA ASN A 218 -29.26 9.26 4.25
C ASN A 218 -29.99 9.06 5.60
N GLN A 219 -29.70 9.87 6.61
CA GLN A 219 -30.40 9.87 7.91
C GLN A 219 -31.44 10.99 8.03
N ILE A 220 -31.45 11.92 7.08
CA ILE A 220 -32.34 13.09 7.07
C ILE A 220 -33.60 12.80 6.20
N ASP A 221 -33.51 11.83 5.30
CA ASP A 221 -34.64 11.25 4.56
C ASP A 221 -35.28 10.09 5.35
#